data_AF-A0A1S1V9H6-F1
#
_entry.id   AF-A0A1S1V9H6-F1
#
_cell.length_a   1.000
_cell.length_b   1.000
_cell.length_c   1.000
_cell.angle_alpha   90.00
_cell.angle_beta   90.00
_cell.angle_gamma   90.00
#
_symmetry.space_group_name_H-M   'P 1'
#
loop_
_entity.id
_entity.type
_entity.pdbx_description
1 polymer ?
#
loop_
_entity_poly.entity_id
_entity_poly.type
_entity_poly.pdbx_seq_one_letter_code
_entity_poly.pdbx_strand_id
1 'polypeptide(L)'
;MVFINCLAKYFTNKFELSHIESIKLKYSLEVLLGDISKFLILSLSFAIFGVFLDYICSFVVLLPMRTFSGGMHFKSYKACLAFTGTFFGIEIFLKNNFTISQNLAIVLFIFSISVIYGLAPVIGENRPKYSREKCLQFKIISIFIALFHFLAYF
;
A
#
# COMPACT_ATOMS: atom_id res chain seq x y z
N MET A 1 8.04 -19.41 -4.63
CA MET A 1 8.41 -19.98 -3.31
C MET A 1 9.89 -20.42 -3.27
N VAL A 2 10.40 -21.15 -4.26
CA VAL A 2 11.80 -21.65 -4.29
C VAL A 2 12.85 -20.53 -4.18
N PHE A 3 12.72 -19.47 -4.99
CA PHE A 3 13.66 -18.34 -4.97
C PHE A 3 13.72 -17.62 -3.61
N ILE A 4 12.55 -17.38 -3.01
CA ILE A 4 12.43 -16.73 -1.69
C ILE A 4 13.08 -17.58 -0.61
N ASN A 5 12.82 -18.89 -0.62
CA ASN A 5 13.45 -19.81 0.33
C ASN A 5 14.97 -19.82 0.19
N CYS A 6 15.50 -19.74 -1.05
CA CYS A 6 16.94 -19.67 -1.30
C CYS A 6 17.56 -18.37 -0.74
N LEU A 7 16.94 -17.22 -1.03
CA LEU A 7 17.37 -15.92 -0.50
C LEU A 7 17.31 -15.87 1.02
N ALA A 8 16.19 -16.30 1.61
CA ALA A 8 16.02 -16.33 3.05
C ALA A 8 17.09 -17.21 3.72
N LYS A 9 17.38 -18.39 3.15
CA LYS A 9 18.43 -19.30 3.65
C LYS A 9 19.82 -18.69 3.55
N TYR A 10 20.15 -18.05 2.42
CA TYR A 10 21.43 -17.37 2.24
C TYR A 10 21.67 -16.30 3.31
N PHE A 11 20.69 -15.41 3.52
CA PHE A 11 20.78 -14.35 4.51
C PHE A 11 20.76 -14.86 5.94
N THR A 12 19.95 -15.87 6.25
CA THR A 12 19.91 -16.50 7.58
C THR A 12 21.29 -17.05 7.94
N ASN A 13 21.95 -17.75 7.01
CA ASN A 13 23.27 -18.32 7.26
C ASN A 13 24.37 -17.26 7.33
N LYS A 14 24.32 -16.25 6.45
CA LYS A 14 25.35 -15.21 6.38
C LYS A 14 25.38 -14.29 7.60
N PHE A 15 24.22 -14.03 8.19
CA PHE A 15 24.06 -13.10 9.32
C PHE A 15 23.76 -13.82 10.65
N GLU A 16 23.82 -15.16 10.67
CA GLU A 16 23.55 -15.98 11.86
C GLU A 16 22.23 -15.62 12.56
N LEU A 17 21.18 -15.40 11.76
CA LEU A 17 19.89 -14.93 12.27
C LEU A 17 19.24 -15.98 13.18
N SER A 18 18.61 -15.52 14.27
CA SER A 18 17.78 -16.39 15.12
C SER A 18 16.59 -16.95 14.35
N HIS A 19 15.97 -18.01 14.87
CA HIS A 19 14.78 -18.61 14.27
C HIS A 19 13.65 -17.59 14.02
N ILE A 20 13.42 -16.67 14.97
CA ILE A 20 12.40 -15.63 14.87
C ILE A 20 12.76 -14.61 13.78
N GLU A 21 14.02 -14.22 13.68
CA GLU A 21 14.51 -13.28 12.66
C GLU A 21 14.44 -13.89 11.26
N SER A 22 14.77 -15.17 11.11
CA SER A 22 14.65 -15.89 9.84
C SER A 22 13.20 -15.94 9.34
N ILE A 23 12.23 -16.18 10.25
CA ILE A 23 10.80 -16.14 9.91
C ILE A 23 10.38 -14.74 9.46
N LYS A 24 10.76 -13.70 10.21
CA LYS A 24 10.46 -12.30 9.86
C LYS A 24 11.05 -11.92 8.52
N LEU A 25 12.31 -12.31 8.26
CA LEU A 25 12.99 -12.06 7.00
C LEU A 25 12.25 -12.71 5.84
N LYS A 26 11.93 -14.01 5.96
CA LYS A 26 11.20 -14.74 4.93
C LYS A 26 9.86 -14.07 4.62
N TYR A 27 9.07 -13.75 5.64
CA TYR A 27 7.79 -13.05 5.47
C TYR A 27 7.97 -11.69 4.79
N SER A 28 8.99 -10.93 5.19
CA SER A 28 9.29 -9.62 4.61
C SER A 28 9.66 -9.74 3.13
N LEU A 29 10.44 -10.76 2.76
CA LEU A 29 10.78 -11.05 1.36
C LEU A 29 9.55 -11.48 0.55
N GLU A 30 8.65 -12.30 1.13
CA GLU A 30 7.39 -12.69 0.49
C GLU A 30 6.50 -11.48 0.19
N VAL A 31 6.36 -10.56 1.15
CA VAL A 31 5.60 -9.32 0.97
C VAL A 31 6.27 -8.43 -0.06
N LEU A 32 7.58 -8.17 0.06
CA LEU A 32 8.30 -7.26 -0.83
C LEU A 32 8.27 -7.74 -2.28
N LEU A 33 8.63 -9.00 -2.53
CA LEU A 33 8.63 -9.57 -3.88
C LEU A 33 7.20 -9.74 -4.41
N GLY A 34 6.24 -10.01 -3.52
CA GLY A 34 4.82 -10.00 -3.84
C GLY A 34 4.35 -8.62 -4.31
N ASP A 35 4.77 -7.54 -3.68
CA ASP A 35 4.38 -6.18 -4.06
C ASP A 35 5.11 -5.70 -5.32
N ILE A 36 6.40 -6.03 -5.48
CA ILE A 36 7.15 -5.78 -6.72
C ILE A 36 6.50 -6.49 -7.92
N SER A 37 6.14 -7.77 -7.76
CA SER A 37 5.50 -8.51 -8.85
C SER A 37 4.15 -7.92 -9.25
N LYS A 38 3.31 -7.50 -8.28
CA LYS A 38 2.04 -6.80 -8.57
C LYS A 38 2.29 -5.48 -9.29
N PHE A 39 3.27 -4.70 -8.84
CA PHE A 39 3.64 -3.44 -9.47
C PHE A 39 4.03 -3.65 -10.94
N LEU A 40 4.86 -4.64 -11.25
CA LEU A 40 5.27 -4.94 -12.62
C LEU A 40 4.10 -5.44 -13.48
N ILE A 41 3.28 -6.37 -12.97
CA ILE A 41 2.13 -6.92 -13.70
C ILE A 41 1.11 -5.81 -14.01
N LEU A 42 0.78 -4.98 -13.03
CA LEU A 42 -0.16 -3.87 -13.21
C LEU A 42 0.41 -2.77 -14.09
N SER A 43 1.69 -2.44 -13.96
CA SER A 43 2.39 -1.51 -14.87
C SER A 43 2.22 -1.92 -16.34
N LEU A 44 2.52 -3.19 -16.65
CA LEU A 44 2.37 -3.71 -18.01
C LEU A 44 0.89 -3.68 -18.45
N SER A 45 -0.02 -4.06 -17.55
CA SER A 45 -1.46 -4.08 -17.84
C SER A 45 -1.97 -2.69 -18.20
N PHE A 46 -1.70 -1.67 -17.37
CA PHE A 46 -2.14 -0.30 -17.62
C PHE A 46 -1.40 0.37 -18.78
N ALA A 47 -0.17 -0.06 -19.10
CA ALA A 47 0.53 0.36 -20.31
C ALA A 47 -0.16 -0.13 -21.58
N ILE A 48 -0.66 -1.38 -21.60
CA ILE A 48 -1.44 -1.91 -22.73
C ILE A 48 -2.73 -1.10 -22.94
N PHE A 49 -3.36 -0.63 -21.86
CA PHE A 49 -4.54 0.25 -21.93
C PHE A 49 -4.23 1.73 -22.17
N GLY A 50 -2.97 2.13 -22.35
CA GLY A 50 -2.57 3.51 -22.62
C GLY A 50 -2.67 4.47 -21.43
N VAL A 51 -2.88 3.97 -20.21
CA VAL A 51 -3.06 4.77 -18.97
C VAL A 51 -1.95 4.52 -17.95
N PHE A 52 -0.75 4.20 -18.43
CA PHE A 52 0.42 3.89 -17.58
C PHE A 52 0.80 5.06 -16.65
N LEU A 53 0.82 6.30 -17.16
CA LEU A 53 1.20 7.46 -16.36
C LEU A 53 0.19 7.73 -15.24
N ASP A 54 -1.11 7.59 -15.52
CA ASP A 54 -2.15 7.71 -14.49
C ASP A 54 -1.91 6.67 -13.37
N TYR A 55 -1.61 5.41 -13.74
CA TYR A 55 -1.26 4.37 -12.78
C TYR A 55 -0.03 4.70 -11.93
N ILE A 56 1.06 5.19 -12.54
CA ILE A 56 2.28 5.53 -11.80
C ILE A 56 2.03 6.69 -10.83
N CYS A 57 1.29 7.72 -11.25
CA CYS A 57 0.91 8.82 -10.36
C CYS A 57 0.09 8.32 -9.17
N SER A 58 -0.97 7.54 -9.42
CA SER A 58 -1.80 6.93 -8.37
C SER A 58 -0.99 6.04 -7.43
N PHE A 59 -0.07 5.23 -7.97
CA PHE A 59 0.80 4.36 -7.17
C PHE A 59 1.70 5.17 -6.24
N VAL A 60 2.35 6.23 -6.74
CA VAL A 60 3.24 7.10 -5.95
C VAL A 60 2.47 7.82 -4.83
N VAL A 61 1.24 8.27 -5.10
CA VAL A 61 0.36 8.90 -4.10
C VAL A 61 -0.08 7.88 -3.03
N LEU A 62 -0.44 6.67 -3.44
CA LEU A 62 -0.94 5.63 -2.53
C LEU A 62 0.17 5.03 -1.65
N LEU A 63 1.39 4.91 -2.15
CA LEU A 63 2.50 4.27 -1.46
C LEU A 63 2.80 4.83 -0.06
N PRO A 64 3.02 6.15 0.13
CA PRO A 64 3.25 6.71 1.46
C PRO A 64 2.01 6.54 2.34
N MET A 65 0.82 6.73 1.78
CA MET A 65 -0.44 6.54 2.49
C MET A 65 -0.56 5.13 3.08
N ARG A 66 -0.35 4.10 2.26
CA ARG A 66 -0.45 2.68 2.67
C ARG A 66 0.64 2.27 3.66
N THR A 67 1.80 2.92 3.62
CA THR A 67 2.91 2.63 4.54
C THR A 67 2.53 2.97 5.99
N PHE A 68 1.85 4.10 6.21
CA PHE A 68 1.51 4.58 7.55
C PHE A 68 0.07 4.24 7.98
N SER A 69 -0.90 4.27 7.07
CA SER A 69 -2.29 3.93 7.39
C SER A 69 -2.52 2.42 7.49
N GLY A 70 -1.59 1.62 6.95
CA GLY A 70 -1.71 0.18 6.86
C GLY A 70 -2.43 -0.27 5.59
N GLY A 71 -2.91 -1.51 5.58
CA GLY A 71 -3.64 -2.02 4.43
C GLY A 71 -4.05 -3.48 4.54
N MET A 72 -4.98 -3.85 3.67
CA MET A 72 -5.48 -5.21 3.56
C MET A 72 -4.44 -6.09 2.84
N HIS A 73 -4.11 -7.23 3.46
CA HIS A 73 -3.37 -8.31 2.82
C HIS A 73 -4.28 -9.54 2.82
N PHE A 74 -4.77 -9.90 1.64
CA PHE A 74 -5.62 -11.09 1.50
C PHE A 74 -4.76 -12.35 1.61
N LYS A 75 -5.37 -13.45 2.09
CA LYS A 75 -4.70 -14.76 2.21
C LYS A 75 -4.17 -15.31 0.87
N SER A 76 -4.70 -14.83 -0.25
CA SER A 76 -4.29 -15.25 -1.61
C SER A 76 -3.64 -14.09 -2.36
N TYR A 77 -2.49 -14.38 -2.99
CA TYR A 77 -1.81 -13.47 -3.90
C TYR A 77 -2.72 -13.01 -5.04
N LYS A 78 -3.51 -13.93 -5.62
CA LYS A 78 -4.42 -13.62 -6.72
C LYS A 78 -5.52 -12.65 -6.29
N ALA A 79 -6.06 -12.83 -5.09
CA ALA A 79 -7.05 -11.92 -4.51
C ALA A 79 -6.44 -10.52 -4.27
N CYS A 80 -5.20 -10.45 -3.78
CA CYS A 80 -4.48 -9.18 -3.66
C CYS A 80 -4.30 -8.51 -5.01
N LEU A 81 -3.81 -9.24 -6.02
CA LEU A 81 -3.58 -8.71 -7.36
C LEU A 81 -4.88 -8.19 -7.98
N ALA A 82 -5.96 -8.96 -7.90
CA ALA A 82 -7.27 -8.56 -8.40
C ALA A 82 -7.77 -7.29 -7.68
N PHE A 83 -7.75 -7.28 -6.34
CA PHE A 83 -8.17 -6.10 -5.57
C PHE A 83 -7.36 -4.85 -5.92
N THR A 84 -6.03 -4.96 -5.96
CA THR A 84 -5.17 -3.82 -6.29
C THR A 84 -5.39 -3.35 -7.73
N GLY A 85 -5.55 -4.27 -8.69
CA GLY A 85 -5.86 -3.92 -10.08
C GLY A 85 -7.21 -3.22 -10.21
N THR A 86 -8.25 -3.74 -9.56
CA THR A 86 -9.58 -3.13 -9.55
C THR A 86 -9.57 -1.77 -8.84
N PHE A 87 -8.84 -1.62 -7.74
CA PHE A 87 -8.71 -0.35 -7.02
C PHE A 87 -8.15 0.75 -7.94
N PHE A 88 -6.99 0.51 -8.56
CA PHE A 88 -6.41 1.47 -9.50
C PHE A 88 -7.26 1.66 -10.76
N GLY A 89 -7.89 0.59 -11.26
CA GLY A 89 -8.78 0.67 -12.42
C GLY A 89 -9.98 1.58 -12.17
N ILE A 90 -10.62 1.48 -11.00
CA ILE A 90 -11.72 2.35 -10.59
C ILE A 90 -11.23 3.78 -10.42
N GLU A 91 -10.09 4.00 -9.76
CA GLU A 91 -9.52 5.34 -9.55
C GLU A 91 -9.26 6.06 -10.89
N ILE A 92 -8.56 5.39 -11.82
CA ILE A 92 -8.25 5.94 -13.15
C ILE A 92 -9.53 6.17 -13.96
N PHE A 93 -10.49 5.23 -13.89
CA PHE A 93 -11.79 5.39 -14.52
C PHE A 93 -12.52 6.62 -13.99
N LEU A 94 -12.55 6.82 -12.67
CA LEU A 94 -13.19 7.98 -12.05
C LEU A 94 -12.51 9.28 -12.49
N LYS A 95 -11.18 9.34 -12.46
CA LYS A 95 -10.40 10.51 -12.90
C LYS A 95 -10.68 10.88 -14.37
N ASN A 96 -10.83 9.89 -15.25
CA ASN A 96 -11.01 10.15 -16.69
C ASN A 96 -12.47 10.44 -17.09
N ASN A 97 -13.46 10.06 -16.28
CA ASN A 97 -14.87 10.21 -16.64
C ASN A 97 -15.65 11.22 -15.78
N PHE A 98 -15.08 11.65 -14.66
CA PHE A 98 -15.76 12.56 -13.73
C PHE A 98 -14.85 13.75 -13.39
N THR A 99 -15.43 14.95 -13.45
CA THR A 99 -14.79 16.16 -12.93
C THR A 99 -15.20 16.38 -11.49
N ILE A 100 -14.23 16.53 -10.60
CA ILE A 100 -14.47 16.76 -9.18
C ILE A 100 -14.52 18.27 -8.93
N SER A 101 -15.69 18.78 -8.54
CA SER A 101 -15.84 20.17 -8.12
C SER A 101 -15.08 20.42 -6.81
N GLN A 102 -14.64 21.66 -6.57
CA GLN A 102 -13.94 22.03 -5.34
C GLN A 102 -14.73 21.66 -4.07
N ASN A 103 -16.05 21.88 -4.09
CA ASN A 103 -16.91 21.53 -2.97
C ASN A 103 -16.91 20.01 -2.72
N LEU A 104 -17.01 19.20 -3.78
CA LEU A 104 -16.95 17.74 -3.66
C LEU A 104 -15.58 17.27 -3.17
N ALA A 105 -14.48 17.88 -3.64
CA ALA A 105 -13.13 17.57 -3.17
C ALA A 105 -12.99 17.82 -1.65
N ILE A 106 -13.51 18.94 -1.15
CA ILE A 106 -13.52 19.25 0.30
C ILE A 106 -14.30 18.20 1.09
N VAL A 107 -15.49 17.81 0.60
CA VAL A 107 -16.32 16.78 1.26
C VAL A 107 -15.61 15.43 1.30
N LEU A 108 -15.02 14.99 0.18
CA LEU A 108 -14.26 13.74 0.11
C LEU A 108 -13.02 13.78 1.01
N PHE A 109 -12.36 14.93 1.11
CA PHE A 109 -11.23 15.11 2.01
C PHE A 109 -11.63 14.96 3.48
N ILE A 110 -12.69 15.65 3.92
CA ILE A 110 -13.21 15.52 5.29
C ILE A 110 -13.56 14.07 5.60
N PHE A 111 -14.26 13.39 4.66
CA PHE A 111 -14.57 11.98 4.79
C PHE A 111 -13.31 11.11 4.91
N SER A 112 -12.29 11.36 4.10
CA SER A 112 -11.01 10.63 4.17
C SER A 112 -10.32 10.79 5.52
N ILE A 113 -10.34 11.99 6.11
CA ILE A 113 -9.78 12.25 7.44
C ILE A 113 -10.57 11.51 8.52
N SER A 114 -11.91 11.48 8.43
CA SER A 114 -12.73 10.69 9.35
C SER A 114 -12.40 9.19 9.29
N VAL A 115 -12.21 8.64 8.09
CA VAL A 115 -11.81 7.24 7.89
C VAL A 115 -10.43 6.96 8.47
N ILE A 116 -9.43 7.82 8.21
CA ILE A 116 -8.08 7.67 8.77
C ILE A 116 -8.13 7.74 10.30
N TYR A 117 -8.89 8.69 10.86
CA TYR A 117 -9.02 8.84 12.30
C TYR A 117 -9.65 7.60 12.96
N GLY A 118 -10.69 7.03 12.35
CA GLY A 118 -11.40 5.87 12.89
C GLY A 118 -10.67 4.54 12.70
N LEU A 119 -10.02 4.34 11.55
CA LEU A 119 -9.53 3.00 11.14
C LEU A 119 -8.01 2.86 11.13
N ALA A 120 -7.23 3.95 11.02
CA ALA A 120 -5.78 3.84 10.95
C ALA A 120 -5.11 3.74 12.35
N PRO A 121 -3.95 3.05 12.47
CA PRO A 121 -3.37 2.18 11.46
C PRO A 121 -4.07 0.81 11.43
N VAL A 122 -4.33 0.29 10.23
CA VAL A 122 -4.81 -1.09 10.04
C VAL A 122 -3.62 -2.04 10.13
N ILE A 123 -3.43 -2.66 11.30
CA ILE A 123 -2.34 -3.59 11.57
C ILE A 123 -2.82 -5.02 11.24
N GLY A 124 -2.17 -5.67 10.26
CA GLY A 124 -2.46 -7.06 9.93
C GLY A 124 -1.97 -8.05 11.00
N GLU A 125 -2.59 -9.23 11.06
CA GLU A 125 -2.33 -10.27 12.08
C GLU A 125 -0.86 -10.72 12.12
N ASN A 126 -0.18 -10.75 10.97
CA ASN A 126 1.21 -11.19 10.85
C ASN A 126 2.24 -10.08 11.17
N ARG A 127 1.78 -8.88 11.56
CA ARG A 127 2.65 -7.76 11.94
C ARG A 127 2.86 -7.75 13.46
N PRO A 128 3.99 -7.19 13.95
CA PRO A 128 4.19 -7.06 15.38
C PRO A 128 3.13 -6.15 16.01
N LYS A 129 2.85 -6.38 17.30
CA LYS A 129 2.06 -5.45 18.09
C LYS A 129 2.88 -4.18 18.31
N TYR A 130 2.32 -3.04 17.93
CA TYR A 130 2.92 -1.73 18.14
C TYR A 130 2.43 -1.12 19.46
N SER A 131 3.26 -0.28 20.08
CA SER A 131 2.82 0.51 21.24
C SER A 131 1.76 1.53 20.82
N ARG A 132 0.95 1.99 21.79
CA ARG A 132 -0.06 3.04 21.55
C ARG A 132 0.56 4.30 20.93
N GLU A 133 1.75 4.68 21.39
CA GLU A 133 2.50 5.83 20.86
C GLU A 133 2.88 5.64 19.38
N LYS A 134 3.36 4.45 19.01
CA LYS A 134 3.69 4.15 17.60
C LYS A 134 2.46 4.15 16.71
N CYS A 135 1.34 3.61 17.19
CA CYS A 135 0.07 3.68 16.45
C CYS A 135 -0.40 5.13 16.26
N LEU A 136 -0.24 5.97 17.27
CA LEU A 136 -0.57 7.40 17.17
C LEU A 136 0.35 8.12 16.17
N GLN A 137 1.65 7.83 16.18
CA GLN A 137 2.60 8.35 15.20
C GLN A 137 2.17 8.01 13.77
N PHE A 138 1.83 6.74 13.49
CA PHE A 138 1.36 6.31 12.17
C PHE A 138 0.08 7.01 11.73
N LYS A 139 -0.88 7.21 12.65
CA LYS A 139 -2.12 7.95 12.38
C LYS A 139 -1.84 9.40 12.02
N ILE A 140 -1.00 10.09 12.82
CA ILE A 140 -0.64 11.48 12.60
C ILE A 140 0.07 11.65 11.25
N ILE A 141 1.03 10.77 10.94
CA ILE A 141 1.74 10.79 9.64
C ILE A 141 0.75 10.58 8.49
N SER A 142 -0.20 9.64 8.63
CA SER A 142 -1.23 9.42 7.61
C SER A 142 -2.08 10.68 7.38
N ILE A 143 -2.49 11.38 8.44
CA ILE A 143 -3.23 12.64 8.34
C ILE A 143 -2.40 13.72 7.62
N PHE A 144 -1.12 13.86 7.97
CA PHE A 144 -0.23 14.82 7.29
C PHE A 144 -0.08 14.51 5.80
N ILE A 145 0.04 13.23 5.44
CA ILE A 145 0.11 12.81 4.04
C ILE A 145 -1.21 13.15 3.33
N ALA A 146 -2.37 12.94 3.95
CA ALA A 146 -3.66 13.29 3.34
C ALA A 146 -3.75 14.79 3.09
N LEU A 147 -3.36 15.59 4.09
CA LEU A 147 -3.37 17.04 4.02
C LEU A 147 -2.43 17.54 2.92
N PHE A 148 -1.23 16.98 2.83
CA PHE A 148 -0.27 17.32 1.78
C PHE A 148 -0.84 17.07 0.38
N HIS A 149 -1.45 15.89 0.14
CA HIS A 149 -2.07 15.58 -1.14
C HIS A 149 -3.26 16.49 -1.47
N PHE A 150 -4.08 16.81 -0.47
CA PHE A 150 -5.20 17.73 -0.65
C PHE A 150 -4.73 19.15 -1.00
N LEU A 151 -3.68 19.64 -0.34
CA LEU A 151 -3.10 20.95 -0.66
C LEU A 151 -2.42 20.95 -2.03
N ALA A 152 -1.79 19.86 -2.45
CA ALA A 152 -1.17 19.74 -3.77
C ALA A 152 -2.17 19.67 -4.93
N TYR A 153 -3.46 19.41 -4.64
CA TYR A 153 -4.53 19.40 -5.65
C TYR A 153 -5.00 20.82 -6.02
N PHE A 154 -4.85 21.80 -5.13
CA PHE A 154 -5.24 23.20 -5.33
C PHE A 154 -4.03 24.08 -5.70
#